data_AF-A0A7K2Q1A2-F1
#
_entry.id   AF-A0A7K2Q1A2-F1
#
_cell.length_a   1.000
_cell.length_b   1.000
_cell.length_c   1.000
_cell.angle_alpha   90.00
_cell.angle_beta   90.00
_cell.angle_gamma   90.00
#
_symmetry.space_group_name_H-M   'P 1'
#
loop_
_entity.id
_entity.type
_entity.pdbx_description
1 polymer ?
#
loop_
_entity_poly.entity_id
_entity_poly.type
_entity_poly.pdbx_seq_one_letter_code
_entity_poly.pdbx_strand_id
1 'polypeptide(L)'
;AAGPVTAWALPTPVFPEPSGRFGVGTGVLELTDQERPETATAAPEDRRTVVVQLWYPARKGAAGGRPAPYLGRTEHEGRVVAGALADYSGLPGFLL
;
A
#
# COMPACT_ATOMS: atom_id res chain seq x y z
N ALA A 1 31.83 1.99 -2.22
CA ALA A 1 30.65 1.48 -2.96
C ALA A 1 30.02 0.37 -2.12
N ALA A 2 28.93 0.65 -1.41
CA ALA A 2 28.16 -0.38 -0.71
C ALA A 2 27.32 -1.11 -1.77
N GLY A 3 27.75 -2.31 -2.13
CA GLY A 3 27.11 -3.10 -3.19
C GLY A 3 25.77 -3.73 -2.76
N PRO A 4 25.14 -4.52 -3.66
CA PRO A 4 23.85 -5.20 -3.45
C PRO A 4 23.80 -6.15 -2.23
N VAL A 5 24.94 -6.44 -1.61
CA VAL A 5 25.06 -7.25 -0.39
C VAL A 5 24.35 -6.62 0.82
N THR A 6 24.15 -5.30 0.83
CA THR A 6 23.57 -4.59 1.99
C THR A 6 22.04 -4.75 2.10
N ALA A 7 21.33 -5.18 1.06
CA ALA A 7 19.87 -5.36 1.08
C ALA A 7 19.41 -6.39 2.14
N TRP A 8 20.22 -7.42 2.38
CA TRP A 8 19.97 -8.44 3.42
C TRP A 8 20.00 -7.90 4.84
N ALA A 9 20.58 -6.70 5.05
CA ALA A 9 20.64 -6.07 6.36
C ALA A 9 19.38 -5.25 6.69
N LEU A 10 18.45 -5.07 5.74
CA LEU A 10 17.19 -4.40 5.99
C LEU A 10 16.24 -5.37 6.74
N PRO A 11 15.84 -5.05 7.98
CA PRO A 11 15.00 -5.95 8.77
C PRO A 11 13.63 -6.07 8.12
N THR A 12 13.13 -7.31 7.99
CA THR A 12 11.74 -7.54 7.60
C THR A 12 10.82 -7.01 8.71
N PRO A 13 9.90 -6.08 8.42
CA PRO A 13 8.97 -5.57 9.42
C PRO A 13 8.11 -6.71 9.98
N VAL A 14 8.12 -6.86 11.31
CA VAL A 14 7.21 -7.77 12.01
C VAL A 14 6.03 -6.95 12.51
N PHE A 15 4.84 -7.25 12.01
CA PHE A 15 3.63 -6.57 12.44
C PHE A 15 3.04 -7.25 13.68
N PRO A 16 2.51 -6.48 14.65
CA PRO A 16 1.86 -7.07 15.81
C PRO A 16 0.58 -7.80 15.40
N GLU A 17 0.30 -8.92 16.06
CA GLU A 17 -0.97 -9.61 15.87
C GLU A 17 -2.13 -8.79 16.45
N PRO A 18 -3.30 -8.72 15.76
CA PRO A 18 -4.48 -8.08 16.33
C PRO A 18 -4.91 -8.77 17.63
N SER A 19 -4.93 -8.03 18.74
CA SER A 19 -5.28 -8.55 20.08
C SER A 19 -6.79 -8.63 20.35
N GLY A 20 -7.62 -8.18 19.39
CA GLY A 20 -9.07 -8.12 19.53
C GLY A 20 -9.78 -9.47 19.33
N ARG A 21 -11.05 -9.53 19.76
CA ARG A 21 -11.87 -10.74 19.64
C ARG A 21 -12.34 -11.05 18.20
N PHE A 22 -12.32 -10.05 17.31
CA PHE A 22 -12.78 -10.17 15.93
C PHE A 22 -11.59 -10.35 14.96
N GLY A 23 -11.85 -10.96 13.81
CA GLY A 23 -10.92 -10.84 12.68
C GLY A 23 -10.93 -9.40 12.15
N VAL A 24 -9.88 -9.01 11.44
CA VAL A 24 -9.82 -7.70 10.77
C VAL A 24 -9.99 -7.93 9.27
N GLY A 25 -11.08 -7.38 8.72
CA GLY A 25 -11.27 -7.27 7.28
C GLY A 25 -10.67 -5.96 6.79
N THR A 26 -10.22 -5.93 5.54
CA THR A 26 -9.80 -4.70 4.88
C THR A 26 -10.32 -4.64 3.45
N GLY A 27 -10.55 -3.42 2.97
CA GLY A 27 -10.93 -3.14 1.59
C GLY A 27 -10.43 -1.77 1.19
N VAL A 28 -10.24 -1.57 -0.12
CA VAL A 28 -9.79 -0.29 -0.68
C VAL A 28 -10.91 0.28 -1.54
N LEU A 29 -11.26 1.54 -1.31
CA LEU A 29 -12.20 2.31 -2.09
C LEU A 29 -11.48 3.45 -2.79
N GLU A 30 -11.96 3.80 -3.97
CA GLU A 30 -11.53 4.98 -4.70
C GLU A 30 -12.71 5.92 -4.81
N LEU A 31 -12.56 7.13 -4.27
CA LEU A 31 -13.61 8.11 -4.17
C LEU A 31 -13.23 9.31 -5.01
N THR A 32 -13.94 9.50 -6.12
CA THR A 32 -13.76 10.67 -6.99
C THR A 32 -14.83 11.71 -6.69
N ASP A 33 -14.38 12.89 -6.31
CA ASP A 33 -15.22 14.06 -6.13
C ASP A 33 -15.38 14.80 -7.47
N GLN A 34 -16.56 14.68 -8.06
CA GLN A 34 -16.86 15.26 -9.39
C GLN A 34 -16.91 16.79 -9.37
N GLU A 35 -17.08 17.41 -8.21
CA GLU A 35 -17.24 18.86 -8.08
C GLU A 35 -15.89 19.58 -7.96
N ARG A 36 -14.82 18.87 -7.57
CA ARG A 36 -13.50 19.47 -7.34
C ARG A 36 -12.46 19.04 -8.39
N PRO A 37 -11.72 20.00 -8.98
CA PRO A 37 -10.61 19.69 -9.88
C PRO A 37 -9.43 19.08 -9.11
N GLU A 38 -8.63 18.24 -9.78
CA GLU A 38 -7.34 17.79 -9.25
C GLU A 38 -6.28 18.90 -9.37
N THR A 39 -5.49 19.09 -8.32
CA THR A 39 -4.47 20.15 -8.21
C THR A 39 -3.05 19.66 -8.49
N ALA A 40 -2.83 18.35 -8.45
CA ALA A 40 -1.52 17.72 -8.64
C ALA A 40 -1.22 17.34 -10.10
N THR A 41 -2.20 17.47 -11.00
CA THR A 41 -2.06 17.15 -12.43
C THR A 41 -2.39 18.38 -13.28
N ALA A 42 -1.90 18.38 -14.53
CA ALA A 42 -2.15 19.49 -15.46
C ALA A 42 -3.41 19.29 -16.32
N ALA A 43 -4.07 18.13 -16.22
CA ALA A 43 -5.23 17.78 -17.02
C ALA A 43 -6.48 18.51 -16.50
N PRO A 44 -7.07 19.45 -17.28
CA PRO A 44 -8.17 20.30 -16.79
C PRO A 44 -9.47 19.52 -16.53
N GLU A 45 -9.63 18.35 -17.12
CA GLU A 45 -10.75 17.44 -16.92
C GLU A 45 -10.59 16.53 -15.69
N ASP A 46 -9.41 16.47 -15.09
CA ASP A 46 -9.11 15.59 -13.97
C ASP A 46 -9.81 16.02 -12.67
N ARG A 47 -10.29 15.03 -11.92
CA ARG A 47 -11.13 15.23 -10.74
C ARG A 47 -10.47 14.65 -9.52
N ARG A 48 -10.67 15.35 -8.40
CA ARG A 48 -10.04 14.98 -7.13
C ARG A 48 -10.43 13.57 -6.73
N THR A 49 -9.45 12.66 -6.77
CA THR A 49 -9.64 11.26 -6.38
C THR A 49 -8.87 10.97 -5.09
N VAL A 50 -9.55 10.35 -4.13
CA VAL A 50 -8.96 9.93 -2.86
C VAL A 50 -9.12 8.42 -2.71
N VAL A 51 -7.99 7.73 -2.59
CA VAL A 51 -7.96 6.31 -2.28
C VAL A 51 -8.03 6.13 -0.76
N VAL A 52 -8.98 5.33 -0.29
CA VAL A 52 -9.21 5.05 1.13
C VAL A 52 -9.08 3.56 1.39
N GLN A 53 -8.23 3.19 2.34
CA GLN A 53 -8.21 1.84 2.88
C GLN A 53 -9.01 1.79 4.19
N LEU A 54 -9.96 0.87 4.25
CA LEU A 54 -10.80 0.63 5.40
C LEU A 54 -10.30 -0.61 6.14
N TRP A 55 -10.33 -0.55 7.47
CA TRP A 55 -10.18 -1.72 8.34
C TRP A 55 -11.42 -1.83 9.21
N TYR A 56 -12.04 -3.00 9.26
CA TYR A 56 -13.30 -3.19 9.96
C TYR A 56 -13.37 -4.57 10.64
N PRO A 57 -14.16 -4.70 11.72
CA PRO A 57 -14.39 -6.00 12.34
C PRO A 57 -15.00 -6.98 11.35
N ALA A 58 -14.38 -8.15 11.22
CA ALA A 58 -14.83 -9.22 10.35
C ALA A 58 -14.90 -10.55 11.12
N ARG A 59 -15.57 -11.53 10.51
CA ARG A 59 -15.49 -12.92 11.00
C ARG A 59 -14.04 -13.38 10.86
N LYS A 60 -13.53 -14.11 11.85
CA LYS A 60 -12.21 -14.75 11.73
C LYS A 60 -12.25 -15.67 10.50
N GLY A 61 -11.32 -15.45 9.57
CA GLY A 61 -11.22 -16.27 8.36
C GLY A 61 -10.88 -17.72 8.71
N ALA A 62 -11.10 -18.62 7.76
CA ALA A 62 -10.53 -19.97 7.85
C ALA A 62 -9.00 -19.87 7.94
N ALA A 63 -8.38 -20.81 8.65
CA ALA A 63 -6.92 -20.93 8.66
C ALA A 63 -6.43 -21.04 7.20
N GLY A 64 -5.54 -20.13 6.78
CA GLY A 64 -5.02 -20.08 5.40
C GLY A 64 -5.68 -19.06 4.46
N GLY A 65 -6.54 -18.17 4.94
CA GLY A 65 -6.99 -17.01 4.15
C GLY A 65 -5.82 -16.14 3.70
N ARG A 66 -5.85 -15.63 2.46
CA ARG A 66 -4.80 -14.74 1.94
C ARG A 66 -4.86 -13.37 2.64
N PRO A 67 -3.77 -12.90 3.27
CA PRO A 67 -3.72 -11.54 3.79
C PRO A 67 -3.75 -10.52 2.65
N ALA A 68 -4.21 -9.30 2.95
CA ALA A 68 -4.11 -8.20 2.01
C ALA A 68 -2.65 -7.75 1.85
N PRO A 69 -2.22 -7.32 0.65
CA PRO A 69 -0.92 -6.66 0.47
C PRO A 69 -0.81 -5.43 1.36
N TYR A 70 0.42 -5.13 1.82
CA TYR A 70 0.67 -3.94 2.64
C TYR A 70 0.70 -2.66 1.79
N LEU A 71 1.24 -2.74 0.57
CA LEU A 71 1.28 -1.64 -0.39
C LEU A 71 0.33 -1.94 -1.55
N GLY A 72 -0.63 -1.04 -1.76
CA GLY A 72 -1.60 -1.14 -2.86
C GLY A 72 -2.65 -2.25 -2.69
N ARG A 73 -3.59 -2.31 -3.62
CA ARG A 73 -4.66 -3.32 -3.65
C ARG A 73 -4.16 -4.66 -4.20
N THR A 74 -3.12 -4.62 -5.03
CA THR A 74 -2.56 -5.78 -5.72
C THR A 74 -1.04 -5.80 -5.61
N GLU A 75 -0.41 -6.96 -5.82
CA GLU A 75 1.05 -7.08 -5.88
C GLU A 75 1.68 -6.23 -7.00
N HIS A 76 0.94 -5.97 -8.08
CA HIS A 76 1.40 -5.10 -9.14
C HIS A 76 1.42 -3.64 -8.69
N GLU A 77 0.31 -3.15 -8.13
CA GLU A 77 0.25 -1.79 -7.56
C GLU A 77 1.29 -1.60 -6.46
N GLY A 78 1.48 -2.59 -5.58
CA GLY A 78 2.50 -2.54 -4.54
C GLY A 78 3.90 -2.34 -5.11
N ARG A 79 4.26 -3.03 -6.20
CA ARG A 79 5.54 -2.84 -6.89
C ARG A 79 5.67 -1.46 -7.54
N VAL A 80 4.59 -0.92 -8.11
CA VAL A 80 4.58 0.44 -8.68
C VAL A 80 4.84 1.47 -7.58
N VAL A 81 4.15 1.35 -6.44
CA VAL A 81 4.31 2.25 -5.29
C VAL A 81 5.72 2.15 -4.69
N ALA A 82 6.22 0.93 -4.48
CA ALA A 82 7.57 0.69 -3.96
C ALA A 82 8.66 1.27 -4.89
N GLY A 83 8.53 1.05 -6.21
CA GLY A 83 9.45 1.61 -7.20
C GLY A 83 9.46 3.13 -7.22
N ALA A 84 8.27 3.76 -7.24
CA ALA A 84 8.16 5.22 -7.19
C ALA A 84 8.76 5.81 -5.89
N LEU A 85 8.57 5.12 -4.76
CA LEU A 85 9.18 5.52 -3.49
C LEU A 85 10.71 5.37 -3.51
N ALA A 86 11.24 4.31 -4.14
CA ALA A 86 12.67 4.11 -4.33
C ALA A 86 13.28 5.25 -5.16
N ASP A 87 12.66 5.56 -6.30
CA ASP A 87 13.07 6.66 -7.18
C ASP A 87 13.02 8.01 -6.46
N TYR A 88 11.94 8.29 -5.74
CA TYR A 88 11.78 9.51 -4.95
C TYR A 88 12.84 9.66 -3.84
N SER A 89 13.26 8.54 -3.22
CA SER A 89 14.25 8.52 -2.14
C SER A 89 15.69 8.32 -2.62
N GLY A 90 15.92 8.12 -3.92
CA GLY A 90 17.24 7.82 -4.49
C GLY A 90 17.79 6.43 -4.13
N LEU A 91 16.91 5.51 -3.69
CA LEU A 91 17.28 4.14 -3.37
C LEU A 91 17.16 3.24 -4.60
N PRO A 92 18.03 2.22 -4.75
CA PRO A 92 17.81 1.18 -5.76
C PRO A 92 16.48 0.47 -5.54
N GLY A 93 15.68 0.30 -6.60
CA GLY A 93 14.35 -0.32 -6.52
C GLY A 93 14.30 -1.78 -6.06
N PHE A 94 15.45 -2.45 -5.86
CA PHE A 94 15.50 -3.78 -5.25
C PHE A 94 15.53 -3.75 -3.72
N LEU A 95 15.63 -2.56 -3.10
CA LEU A 95 15.60 -2.37 -1.64
C LEU A 95 14.17 -2.20 -1.08
N LEU A 96 13.16 -2.06 -1.94
CA LEU A 96 11.74 -1.88 -1.59
C LEU A 96 10.88 -2.85 -2.42
#